data_AF-A0A4Q3YLX4-F1
#
_entry.id   AF-A0A4Q3YLX4-F1
#
_cell.length_a   1.000
_cell.length_b   1.000
_cell.length_c   1.000
_cell.angle_alpha   90.00
_cell.angle_beta   90.00
_cell.angle_gamma   90.00
#
_symmetry.space_group_name_H-M   'P 1'
#
loop_
_entity.id
_entity.type
_entity.pdbx_description
1 polymer ?
#
loop_
_entity_poly.entity_id
_entity_poly.type
_entity_poly.pdbx_seq_one_letter_code
_entity_poly.pdbx_strand_id
1 'polypeptide(L)'
;MPLQMAFGITVRDVRAVLAKHADKIVGQSDMSDEAFATAIYFSFSEEEMDDIAIAAMDAFLDDKPETEGAHRAIRKLLIRRGVLDVSRRAPSRNAGKSKDTASSPASSALAFH
;
A
#
# COMPACT_ATOMS: atom_id res chain seq x y z
N MET A 1 -14.67 24.76 15.44
CA MET A 1 -14.99 23.89 14.28
C MET A 1 -13.89 22.84 14.22
N PRO A 2 -14.19 21.53 14.10
CA PRO A 2 -13.15 20.52 13.89
C PRO A 2 -12.44 20.78 12.56
N LEU A 3 -11.11 20.60 12.50
CA LEU A 3 -10.33 20.73 11.26
C LEU A 3 -10.86 19.78 10.16
N GLN A 4 -11.40 18.63 10.56
CA GLN A 4 -12.10 17.68 9.69
C GLN A 4 -13.28 18.27 8.91
N MET A 5 -13.95 19.31 9.43
CA MET A 5 -15.05 19.96 8.70
C MET A 5 -14.57 21.09 7.79
N ALA A 6 -13.35 21.60 8.00
CA ALA A 6 -12.79 22.67 7.19
C ALA A 6 -12.21 22.14 5.86
N PHE A 7 -11.69 20.90 5.87
CA PHE A 7 -11.17 20.22 4.69
C PHE A 7 -12.06 19.01 4.40
N GLY A 8 -12.81 19.05 3.30
CA GLY A 8 -13.81 18.05 2.93
C GLY A 8 -13.24 16.69 2.51
N ILE A 9 -12.43 16.07 3.37
CA ILE A 9 -11.93 14.70 3.21
C ILE A 9 -13.12 13.77 3.35
N THR A 10 -13.32 12.88 2.37
CA THR A 10 -14.48 11.99 2.32
C THR A 10 -14.08 10.54 2.13
N VAL A 11 -15.07 9.64 2.25
CA VAL A 11 -14.96 8.24 1.83
C VAL A 11 -14.45 8.11 0.39
N ARG A 12 -14.78 9.07 -0.49
CA ARG A 12 -14.34 9.05 -1.90
C ARG A 12 -12.83 9.18 -2.03
N ASP A 13 -12.18 9.93 -1.13
CA ASP A 13 -10.72 10.08 -1.12
C ASP A 13 -10.04 8.79 -0.70
N VAL A 14 -10.56 8.13 0.32
CA VAL A 14 -10.09 6.79 0.74
C VAL A 14 -10.26 5.79 -0.40
N ARG A 15 -11.43 5.77 -1.04
CA ARG A 15 -11.69 4.91 -2.20
C ARG A 15 -10.76 5.21 -3.36
N ALA A 16 -10.47 6.47 -3.65
CA ALA A 16 -9.55 6.86 -4.72
C ALA A 16 -8.13 6.34 -4.46
N VAL A 17 -7.65 6.44 -3.22
CA VAL A 17 -6.34 5.91 -2.83
C VAL A 17 -6.29 4.38 -2.93
N LEU A 18 -7.33 3.70 -2.47
CA LEU A 18 -7.45 2.23 -2.57
C LEU A 18 -7.49 1.78 -4.03
N ALA A 19 -8.31 2.40 -4.87
CA ALA A 19 -8.41 2.07 -6.29
C ALA A 19 -7.09 2.27 -7.03
N LYS A 20 -6.35 3.35 -6.72
CA LYS A 20 -5.02 3.63 -7.27
C LYS A 20 -3.96 2.61 -6.85
N HIS A 21 -4.18 1.87 -5.76
CA HIS A 21 -3.25 0.91 -5.17
C HIS A 21 -3.87 -0.47 -4.94
N ALA A 22 -4.86 -0.84 -5.75
CA ALA A 22 -5.63 -2.08 -5.58
C ALA A 22 -4.74 -3.33 -5.63
N ASP A 23 -3.65 -3.29 -6.40
CA ASP A 23 -2.64 -4.36 -6.51
C ASP A 23 -1.83 -4.58 -5.23
N LYS A 24 -1.92 -3.66 -4.27
CA LYS A 24 -1.13 -3.65 -3.02
C LYS A 24 -1.99 -3.85 -1.78
N ILE A 25 -3.30 -4.03 -1.92
CA ILE A 25 -4.18 -4.28 -0.78
C ILE A 25 -3.84 -5.63 -0.17
N VAL A 26 -3.60 -5.64 1.14
CA VAL A 26 -3.28 -6.84 1.91
C VAL A 26 -4.56 -7.48 2.40
N GLY A 27 -4.74 -8.75 2.05
CA GLY A 27 -5.97 -9.50 2.33
C GLY A 27 -7.08 -9.12 1.35
N GLN A 28 -7.74 -10.13 0.79
CA GLN A 28 -8.97 -9.90 0.06
C GLN A 28 -10.12 -9.84 1.07
N SER A 29 -10.85 -8.73 1.05
CA SER A 29 -12.13 -8.62 1.73
C SER A 29 -13.22 -9.02 0.72
N ASP A 30 -14.19 -9.82 1.14
CA ASP A 30 -15.36 -10.15 0.31
C ASP A 30 -16.34 -8.97 0.16
N MET A 31 -16.03 -7.81 0.74
CA MET A 31 -16.81 -6.58 0.63
C MET A 31 -16.58 -5.87 -0.70
N SER A 32 -17.57 -5.07 -1.12
CA SER A 32 -17.39 -4.15 -2.24
C SER A 32 -16.39 -3.04 -1.91
N ASP A 33 -15.74 -2.48 -2.93
CA ASP A 33 -14.76 -1.39 -2.76
C ASP A 33 -15.32 -0.20 -1.96
N GLU A 34 -16.60 0.14 -2.19
CA GLU A 34 -17.28 1.23 -1.48
C GLU A 34 -17.47 0.89 0.00
N ALA A 35 -17.92 -0.32 0.31
CA ALA A 35 -18.10 -0.77 1.69
C ALA A 35 -16.76 -0.86 2.43
N PHE A 36 -15.71 -1.33 1.75
CA PHE A 36 -14.36 -1.40 2.29
C PHE A 36 -13.78 -0.01 2.56
N ALA A 37 -13.89 0.93 1.61
CA ALA A 37 -13.45 2.31 1.79
C ALA A 37 -14.22 3.01 2.93
N THR A 38 -15.53 2.76 3.02
CA THR A 38 -16.39 3.30 4.08
C THR A 38 -15.96 2.79 5.46
N ALA A 39 -15.75 1.48 5.58
CA ALA A 39 -15.29 0.86 6.82
C ALA A 39 -13.93 1.41 7.27
N ILE A 40 -13.00 1.60 6.32
CA ILE A 40 -11.70 2.21 6.59
C ILE A 40 -11.86 3.67 7.06
N TYR A 41 -12.62 4.48 6.34
CA TYR A 41 -12.82 5.90 6.67
C TYR A 41 -13.38 6.07 8.09
N PHE A 42 -14.42 5.32 8.46
CA PHE A 42 -15.00 5.39 9.81
C PHE A 42 -14.14 4.72 10.90
N SER A 43 -13.09 4.01 10.52
CA SER A 43 -12.11 3.47 11.46
C SER A 43 -10.95 4.43 11.76
N PHE A 44 -10.89 5.59 11.10
CA PHE A 44 -9.89 6.61 11.40
C PHE A 44 -10.22 7.29 12.74
N SER A 45 -9.19 7.45 13.57
CA SER A 45 -9.26 8.25 14.78
C SER A 45 -9.27 9.74 14.44
N GLU A 46 -9.67 10.56 15.42
CA GLU A 46 -9.64 12.01 15.27
C GLU A 46 -8.24 12.54 14.94
N GLU A 47 -7.22 12.02 15.63
CA GLU A 47 -5.81 12.37 15.39
C GLU A 47 -5.35 12.03 13.97
N GLU A 48 -5.71 10.86 13.44
CA GLU A 48 -5.35 10.46 12.08
C GLU A 48 -6.05 11.31 11.03
N MET A 49 -7.28 11.73 11.30
CA MET A 49 -8.01 12.65 10.42
C MET A 49 -7.41 14.06 10.45
N ASP A 50 -6.96 14.54 11.62
CA ASP A 50 -6.26 15.81 11.75
C ASP A 50 -4.90 15.77 11.02
N ASP A 51 -4.15 14.68 11.12
CA ASP A 51 -2.91 14.47 10.35
C ASP A 51 -3.14 14.58 8.83
N ILE A 52 -4.27 14.04 8.34
CA ILE A 52 -4.63 14.13 6.92
C ILE A 52 -5.00 15.58 6.55
N ALA A 53 -5.75 16.28 7.41
CA ALA A 53 -6.11 17.68 7.18
C ALA A 53 -4.88 18.60 7.16
N ILE A 54 -3.94 18.41 8.09
CA ILE A 54 -2.66 19.13 8.11
C ILE A 54 -1.89 18.88 6.82
N ALA A 55 -1.78 17.62 6.37
CA ALA A 55 -1.09 17.30 5.13
C ALA A 55 -1.74 17.91 3.88
N ALA A 56 -3.07 18.08 3.89
CA ALA A 56 -3.79 18.78 2.83
C ALA A 56 -3.45 20.27 2.82
N MET A 57 -3.43 20.91 3.99
CA MET A 57 -3.02 22.31 4.16
C MET A 57 -1.57 22.55 3.72
N ASP A 58 -0.65 21.67 4.12
CA ASP A 58 0.75 21.77 3.73
C ASP A 58 0.91 21.69 2.20
N ALA A 59 0.13 20.84 1.54
CA ALA A 59 0.13 20.77 0.08
C ALA A 59 -0.36 22.07 -0.57
N PHE A 60 -1.40 22.70 -0.01
CA PHE A 60 -1.89 24.00 -0.47
C PHE A 60 -0.84 25.10 -0.34
N LEU A 61 -0.13 25.15 0.78
CA LEU A 61 0.97 26.11 1.00
C LEU A 61 2.14 25.90 0.03
N ASP A 62 2.28 24.69 -0.50
CA ASP A 62 3.27 24.27 -1.48
C ASP A 62 2.84 24.49 -2.95
N ASP A 63 1.77 25.25 -3.20
CA ASP A 63 1.13 25.45 -4.53
C ASP A 63 0.66 24.13 -5.19
N LYS A 64 0.36 23.09 -4.39
CA LYS A 64 -0.19 21.81 -4.86
C LYS A 64 -1.66 21.67 -4.50
N PRO A 65 -2.42 20.81 -5.20
CA PRO A 65 -3.79 20.50 -4.80
C PRO A 65 -3.84 19.90 -3.39
N GLU A 66 -4.72 20.41 -2.53
CA GLU A 66 -4.98 19.88 -1.17
C GLU A 66 -5.28 18.38 -1.18
N THR A 67 -6.02 17.93 -2.20
CA THR A 67 -6.38 16.52 -2.41
C THR A 67 -5.15 15.63 -2.57
N GLU A 68 -4.07 16.14 -3.17
CA GLU A 68 -2.82 15.39 -3.31
C GLU A 68 -2.14 15.20 -1.95
N GLY A 69 -2.13 16.24 -1.11
CA GLY A 69 -1.66 16.18 0.27
C GLY A 69 -2.45 15.15 1.09
N ALA A 70 -3.77 15.25 1.04
CA ALA A 70 -4.69 14.32 1.70
C ALA A 70 -4.48 12.88 1.23
N HIS A 71 -4.46 12.63 -0.09
CA HIS A 71 -4.29 11.28 -0.65
C HIS A 71 -2.95 10.67 -0.28
N ARG A 72 -1.89 11.48 -0.23
CA ARG A 72 -0.57 11.05 0.22
C ARG A 72 -0.59 10.66 1.69
N ALA A 73 -1.27 11.42 2.55
CA ALA A 73 -1.42 11.10 3.97
C ALA A 73 -2.25 9.83 4.19
N ILE A 74 -3.41 9.72 3.54
CA ILE A 74 -4.25 8.51 3.55
C ILE A 74 -3.44 7.29 3.14
N ARG A 75 -2.67 7.36 2.03
CA ARG A 75 -1.83 6.25 1.59
C ARG A 75 -0.82 5.83 2.67
N LYS A 76 -0.11 6.78 3.29
CA LYS A 76 0.85 6.49 4.37
C LYS A 76 0.16 5.83 5.57
N LEU A 77 -1.05 6.29 5.90
CA LEU A 77 -1.84 5.74 6.99
C LEU A 77 -2.24 4.29 6.71
N LEU A 78 -2.75 3.99 5.50
CA LEU A 78 -3.12 2.65 5.10
C LEU A 78 -1.93 1.68 5.10
N ILE A 79 -0.74 2.16 4.74
CA ILE A 79 0.50 1.40 4.87
C ILE A 79 0.81 1.08 6.33
N ARG A 80 0.75 2.10 7.20
CA ARG A 80 1.05 1.95 8.64
C ARG A 80 0.09 0.96 9.31
N ARG A 81 -1.18 0.96 8.88
CA ARG A 81 -2.21 0.04 9.35
C ARG A 81 -2.14 -1.36 8.72
N GLY A 82 -1.19 -1.61 7.81
CA GLY A 82 -1.04 -2.90 7.13
C GLY A 82 -2.12 -3.19 6.10
N VAL A 83 -2.94 -2.21 5.72
CA VAL A 83 -3.97 -2.33 4.67
C VAL A 83 -3.32 -2.33 3.28
N LEU A 84 -2.25 -1.53 3.09
CA LEU A 84 -1.46 -1.49 1.86
C LEU A 84 -0.05 -2.01 2.11
N ASP A 85 0.43 -2.90 1.25
CA ASP A 85 1.82 -3.36 1.27
C ASP A 85 2.73 -2.45 0.43
N VAL A 86 3.87 -2.09 1.00
CA VAL A 86 4.97 -1.39 0.30
C VAL A 86 5.99 -2.40 -0.22
N SER A 87 5.97 -3.62 0.30
CA SER A 87 6.90 -4.70 0.01
C SER A 87 6.54 -5.39 -1.31
N ARG A 88 6.70 -4.69 -2.44
CA ARG A 88 6.92 -5.36 -3.73
C ARG A 88 7.61 -4.44 -4.74
N ARG A 89 8.96 -4.55 -4.81
CA ARG A 89 9.58 -4.93 -6.10
C ARG A 89 8.75 -6.12 -6.60
N ALA A 90 8.14 -6.00 -7.78
CA ALA A 90 7.25 -7.00 -8.35
C ALA A 90 7.77 -8.44 -8.13
N PRO A 91 6.90 -9.43 -7.85
CA PRO A 91 7.35 -10.81 -7.88
C PRO A 91 7.77 -11.09 -9.32
N SER A 92 9.03 -11.49 -9.49
CA SER A 92 9.57 -11.92 -10.77
C SER A 92 8.67 -13.02 -11.36
N ARG A 93 7.79 -12.64 -12.28
CA ARG A 93 7.15 -13.58 -13.20
C ARG A 93 8.23 -14.03 -14.18
N ASN A 94 9.05 -15.01 -13.80
CA ASN A 94 9.69 -15.94 -14.74
C ASN A 94 10.41 -17.10 -14.03
N ALA A 95 10.19 -18.29 -14.59
CA ALA A 95 10.70 -19.64 -14.28
C ALA A 95 10.06 -20.28 -13.01
N GLY A 96 9.06 -21.16 -13.10
CA GLY A 96 9.01 -22.35 -13.98
C GLY A 96 9.99 -23.39 -13.44
N LYS A 97 9.62 -24.16 -12.41
CA LYS A 97 9.06 -25.53 -12.47
C LYS A 97 10.12 -26.62 -12.68
N SER A 98 10.10 -27.59 -11.74
CA SER A 98 10.65 -28.96 -11.79
C SER A 98 12.11 -29.21 -11.35
N LYS A 99 12.26 -29.42 -10.04
CA LYS A 99 12.68 -30.69 -9.40
C LYS A 99 13.13 -31.82 -10.34
N ASP A 100 14.40 -32.23 -10.26
CA ASP A 100 14.91 -33.62 -10.36
C ASP A 100 16.41 -33.60 -9.97
N THR A 101 16.77 -34.01 -8.76
CA THR A 101 17.19 -35.38 -8.35
C THR A 101 18.57 -35.81 -8.88
N ALA A 102 19.35 -36.34 -7.93
CA ALA A 102 20.60 -37.11 -8.05
C ALA A 102 21.88 -36.35 -8.44
N SER A 103 23.08 -36.67 -7.99
CA SER A 103 23.66 -37.46 -6.89
C SER A 103 25.16 -37.24 -7.08
N SER A 104 25.90 -36.81 -6.05
CA SER A 104 27.36 -37.00 -6.06
C SER A 104 27.66 -38.50 -6.04
N PRO A 105 28.74 -38.94 -6.69
CA PRO A 105 29.98 -39.08 -5.94
C PRO A 105 31.24 -38.65 -6.72
N ALA A 106 32.29 -38.41 -5.93
CA ALA A 106 33.66 -38.14 -6.36
C ALA A 106 34.27 -39.30 -7.16
N SER A 107 35.20 -39.00 -8.07
CA SER A 107 36.29 -39.91 -8.46
C SER A 107 37.46 -39.14 -9.07
N SER A 108 38.65 -39.59 -8.68
CA SER A 108 39.98 -39.01 -8.79
C SER A 108 40.52 -38.84 -10.21
N ALA A 109 41.36 -37.83 -10.44
CA ALA A 109 42.32 -37.81 -11.54
C ALA A 109 43.71 -37.41 -11.01
N LEU A 110 44.62 -38.38 -11.10
CA LEU A 110 46.01 -38.39 -10.68
C LEU A 110 46.86 -38.48 -11.97
N ALA A 111 48.04 -37.83 -11.96
CA ALA A 111 49.24 -38.08 -12.77
C ALA A 111 49.35 -37.58 -14.25
N PHE A 112 50.39 -36.74 -14.43
CA PHE A 112 51.47 -36.76 -15.46
C PHE A 112 51.20 -37.32 -16.88
N HIS A 113 51.54 -36.52 -17.90
CA HIS A 113 52.64 -36.84 -18.83
C HIS A 113 53.16 -35.61 -19.58
#